data_AF-A3QQT4-F1
#
_entry.id   AF-A3QQT4-F1
#
_cell.length_a   1.000
_cell.length_b   1.000
_cell.length_c   1.000
_cell.angle_alpha   90.00
_cell.angle_beta   90.00
_cell.angle_gamma   90.00
#
_symmetry.space_group_name_H-M   'P 1'
#
loop_
_entity.id
_entity.type
_entity.pdbx_description
1 polymer ?
#
loop_
_entity_poly.entity_id
_entity_poly.type
_entity_poly.pdbx_seq_one_letter_code
_entity_poly.pdbx_strand_id
1 'polypeptide(L)'
;KRRNGLLKKAYELSVLCDAEVALIVFSNRGRLYEYSSNSVKATIERYKKANADASNSGSISEVSTQYYQQEASKLRQQIGILQNANRHLMGEALSTMSVKELKQLETRLEKAISRIRSKKNELLFAEIEYMQKREIDLQNSNMYLRAKISENERAQQNMNVLPAHEYEVMPAFDSRNFLHVNLLEPHHGYSNHEQTALHLG
;
A
#
# COMPACT_ATOMS: atom_id res chain seq x y z
N LYS A 1 -13.60 9.59 -42.29
CA LYS A 1 -13.43 9.76 -43.77
C LYS A 1 -12.54 8.68 -44.37
N ARG A 2 -11.24 8.56 -44.03
CA ARG A 2 -10.32 7.55 -44.62
C ARG A 2 -10.75 6.09 -44.42
N ARG A 3 -11.17 5.71 -43.20
CA ARG A 3 -11.69 4.36 -42.89
C ARG A 3 -12.85 3.96 -43.81
N ASN A 4 -13.86 4.82 -43.95
CA ASN A 4 -15.01 4.54 -44.80
C ASN A 4 -14.62 4.43 -46.27
N GLY A 5 -13.64 5.23 -46.73
CA GLY A 5 -13.08 5.09 -48.08
C GLY A 5 -12.37 3.75 -48.28
N LEU A 6 -11.64 3.26 -47.27
CA LEU A 6 -10.98 1.96 -47.33
C LEU A 6 -11.99 0.80 -47.37
N LEU A 7 -13.05 0.87 -46.56
CA LEU A 7 -14.15 -0.11 -46.58
C LEU A 7 -14.85 -0.16 -47.95
N LYS A 8 -15.11 1.01 -48.55
CA LYS A 8 -15.69 1.08 -49.90
C LYS A 8 -14.78 0.44 -50.95
N LYS A 9 -13.48 0.73 -50.93
CA LYS A 9 -12.53 0.10 -51.86
C LYS A 9 -12.43 -1.41 -51.67
N ALA A 10 -12.44 -1.89 -50.43
CA ALA A 10 -12.42 -3.32 -50.14
C ALA A 10 -13.68 -4.03 -50.70
N TYR A 11 -14.82 -3.35 -50.64
CA TYR A 11 -16.06 -3.82 -51.26
C TYR A 11 -16.01 -3.78 -52.79
N GLU A 12 -15.56 -2.69 -53.39
CA GLU A 12 -15.41 -2.60 -54.85
C GLU A 12 -14.47 -3.69 -55.37
N LEU A 13 -13.35 -3.95 -54.69
CA LEU A 13 -12.40 -5.00 -55.06
C LEU A 13 -13.00 -6.41 -54.95
N SER A 14 -13.76 -6.70 -53.88
CA SER A 14 -14.35 -8.03 -53.73
C SER A 14 -15.36 -8.32 -54.83
N VAL A 15 -16.16 -7.32 -55.22
CA VAL A 15 -17.18 -7.45 -56.27
C VAL A 15 -16.56 -7.49 -57.66
N LEU A 16 -15.63 -6.58 -57.99
CA LEU A 16 -15.07 -6.46 -59.34
C LEU A 16 -14.16 -7.64 -59.73
N CYS A 17 -13.49 -8.24 -58.74
CA CYS A 17 -12.53 -9.31 -58.98
C CYS A 17 -13.02 -10.69 -58.52
N ASP A 18 -14.26 -10.79 -58.02
CA ASP A 18 -14.80 -11.99 -57.34
C ASP A 18 -13.81 -12.55 -56.30
N ALA A 19 -13.25 -11.64 -55.50
CA ALA A 19 -12.20 -11.94 -54.53
C ALA A 19 -12.75 -12.00 -53.11
N GLU A 20 -12.32 -12.99 -52.33
CA GLU A 20 -12.58 -13.02 -50.89
C GLU A 20 -11.69 -11.98 -50.18
N VAL A 21 -12.31 -10.96 -49.59
CA VAL A 21 -11.61 -9.84 -48.93
C VAL A 21 -12.12 -9.72 -47.50
N ALA A 22 -11.21 -9.64 -46.53
CA ALA A 22 -11.50 -9.24 -45.16
C ALA A 22 -10.58 -8.08 -44.74
N LEU A 23 -11.16 -7.08 -44.08
CA LEU A 23 -10.46 -5.90 -43.57
C LEU A 23 -10.79 -5.74 -42.09
N ILE A 24 -9.75 -5.64 -41.25
CA ILE A 24 -9.86 -5.48 -39.80
C ILE A 24 -9.07 -4.24 -39.40
N VAL A 25 -9.70 -3.30 -38.70
CA VAL A 25 -9.07 -2.05 -38.26
C VAL A 25 -9.31 -1.85 -36.77
N PHE A 26 -8.22 -1.83 -35.99
CA PHE A 26 -8.24 -1.40 -34.59
C PHE A 26 -7.85 0.08 -34.49
N SER A 27 -8.70 0.89 -33.87
CA SER A 27 -8.32 2.26 -33.52
C SER A 27 -7.32 2.29 -32.36
N ASN A 28 -6.61 3.41 -32.18
CA ASN A 28 -5.78 3.65 -31.00
C ASN A 28 -6.56 3.58 -29.66
N ARG A 29 -7.90 3.69 -29.70
CA ARG A 29 -8.80 3.53 -28.54
C ARG A 29 -9.32 2.10 -28.37
N GLY A 30 -8.81 1.13 -29.13
CA GLY A 30 -9.23 -0.27 -29.07
C GLY A 30 -10.56 -0.58 -29.77
N ARG A 31 -11.23 0.40 -30.41
CA ARG A 31 -12.46 0.12 -31.19
C ARG A 31 -12.13 -0.68 -32.45
N LEU A 32 -12.87 -1.78 -32.64
CA LEU A 32 -12.84 -2.63 -33.82
C LEU A 32 -13.78 -2.10 -34.91
N TYR A 33 -13.28 -2.08 -36.14
CA TYR A 33 -14.06 -1.86 -37.35
C TYR A 33 -13.68 -2.92 -38.37
N GLU A 34 -14.66 -3.60 -38.94
CA GLU A 34 -14.41 -4.71 -39.85
C GLU A 34 -15.31 -4.70 -41.10
N TYR A 35 -14.82 -5.34 -42.14
CA TYR A 35 -15.55 -5.68 -43.35
C TYR A 35 -15.09 -7.06 -43.82
N SER A 36 -16.01 -7.85 -44.35
CA SER A 36 -15.70 -9.07 -45.09
C SER A 36 -16.71 -9.22 -46.22
N SER A 37 -16.27 -9.76 -47.36
CA SER A 37 -17.19 -10.18 -48.42
C SER A 37 -18.04 -11.39 -48.00
N ASN A 38 -17.62 -12.14 -46.98
CA ASN A 38 -18.39 -13.24 -46.39
C ASN A 38 -18.34 -13.18 -44.85
N SER A 39 -17.37 -13.84 -44.22
CA SER A 39 -17.19 -13.84 -42.77
C SER A 39 -15.72 -13.61 -42.43
N VAL A 40 -15.45 -12.62 -41.59
CA VAL A 40 -14.10 -12.32 -41.09
C VAL A 40 -13.47 -13.57 -40.47
N LYS A 41 -14.24 -14.32 -39.68
CA LYS A 41 -13.77 -15.57 -39.05
C LYS A 41 -13.40 -16.62 -40.11
N ALA A 42 -14.25 -16.84 -41.11
CA ALA A 42 -14.00 -17.82 -42.16
C ALA A 42 -12.77 -17.43 -43.01
N THR A 43 -12.62 -16.16 -43.35
CA THR A 43 -11.45 -15.66 -44.10
C THR A 43 -10.17 -15.81 -43.28
N ILE A 44 -10.19 -15.51 -41.97
CA ILE A 44 -9.04 -15.74 -41.07
C ILE A 44 -8.70 -17.23 -40.99
N GLU A 45 -9.69 -18.11 -40.87
CA GLU A 45 -9.47 -19.56 -40.82
C GLU A 45 -8.86 -20.08 -42.13
N ARG A 46 -9.37 -19.63 -43.29
CA ARG A 46 -8.83 -19.95 -44.61
C ARG A 46 -7.38 -19.46 -44.75
N TYR A 47 -7.09 -18.22 -44.33
CA TYR A 47 -5.75 -17.65 -44.32
C TYR A 47 -4.80 -18.46 -43.43
N LYS A 48 -5.23 -18.83 -42.23
CA LYS A 48 -4.43 -19.66 -41.31
C LYS A 48 -4.11 -21.02 -41.93
N LYS A 49 -5.09 -21.67 -42.55
CA LYS A 49 -4.90 -22.97 -43.23
C LYS A 49 -3.91 -22.84 -44.40
N ALA A 50 -4.11 -21.85 -45.27
CA ALA A 50 -3.24 -21.62 -46.42
C ALA A 50 -1.77 -21.31 -46.03
N ASN A 51 -1.55 -20.65 -44.88
CA ASN A 51 -0.19 -20.41 -44.37
C ASN A 51 0.38 -21.58 -43.57
N ALA A 52 -0.45 -22.38 -42.90
CA ALA A 52 -0.01 -23.60 -42.23
C ALA A 52 0.53 -24.64 -43.24
N ASP A 53 -0.07 -24.71 -44.43
CA ASP A 53 0.37 -25.59 -45.51
C ASP A 53 1.65 -25.07 -46.21
N ALA A 54 2.04 -23.80 -45.99
CA ALA A 54 3.09 -23.12 -46.75
C ALA A 54 4.44 -22.97 -46.03
N SER A 55 4.60 -23.29 -44.74
CA SER A 55 5.87 -23.00 -44.03
C SER A 55 5.96 -23.71 -42.66
N ASN A 56 7.03 -24.31 -42.13
CA ASN A 56 8.49 -24.09 -42.22
C ASN A 56 9.00 -22.64 -42.13
N SER A 57 8.12 -21.70 -41.79
CA SER A 57 8.44 -20.30 -41.48
C SER A 57 7.59 -19.97 -40.28
N GLY A 58 8.25 -19.80 -39.13
CA GLY A 58 7.59 -19.70 -37.85
C GLY A 58 6.52 -18.61 -37.87
N SER A 59 5.31 -18.97 -37.47
CA SER A 59 4.18 -18.04 -37.51
C SER A 59 4.48 -16.82 -36.63
N ILE A 60 3.93 -15.64 -36.95
CA ILE A 60 4.06 -14.43 -36.10
C ILE A 60 3.63 -14.71 -34.64
N SER A 61 2.71 -15.68 -34.44
CA SER A 61 2.29 -16.18 -33.12
C SER A 61 3.41 -16.89 -32.35
N GLU A 62 4.26 -17.66 -33.04
CA GLU A 62 5.42 -18.32 -32.44
C GLU A 62 6.49 -17.31 -32.02
N VAL A 63 6.76 -16.30 -32.86
CA VAL A 63 7.71 -15.22 -32.54
C VAL A 63 7.26 -14.44 -31.30
N SER A 64 5.97 -14.11 -31.20
CA SER A 64 5.43 -13.42 -30.02
C SER A 64 5.48 -14.30 -28.76
N THR A 65 5.22 -15.60 -28.88
CA THR A 65 5.30 -16.55 -27.76
C THR A 65 6.74 -16.72 -27.26
N GLN A 66 7.70 -16.86 -28.18
CA GLN A 66 9.12 -16.97 -27.85
C GLN A 66 9.65 -15.71 -27.14
N TYR A 67 9.21 -14.52 -27.58
CA TYR A 67 9.55 -13.26 -26.91
C TYR A 67 9.09 -13.26 -25.44
N TYR A 68 7.83 -13.59 -25.18
CA TYR A 68 7.31 -13.62 -23.81
C TYR A 68 7.95 -14.72 -22.96
N GLN A 69 8.30 -15.87 -23.57
CA GLN A 69 9.01 -16.93 -22.88
C GLN A 69 10.42 -16.49 -22.47
N GLN A 70 11.13 -15.78 -23.35
CA GLN A 70 12.44 -15.22 -23.04
C GLN A 70 12.36 -14.17 -21.91
N GLU A 71 11.37 -13.29 -21.96
CA GLU A 71 11.18 -12.27 -20.92
C GLU A 71 10.83 -12.90 -19.56
N ALA A 72 9.97 -13.92 -19.55
CA ALA A 72 9.66 -14.67 -18.34
C ALA A 72 10.89 -15.43 -17.79
N SER A 73 11.81 -15.87 -18.65
CA SER A 73 13.08 -16.48 -18.22
C SER A 73 13.99 -15.47 -17.54
N LYS A 74 14.17 -14.28 -18.11
CA LYS A 74 14.95 -13.19 -17.51
C LYS A 74 14.40 -12.79 -16.14
N LEU A 75 13.08 -12.64 -16.02
CA LEU A 75 12.43 -12.30 -14.75
C LEU A 75 12.65 -13.39 -13.70
N ARG A 76 12.52 -14.68 -14.08
CA ARG A 76 12.81 -15.79 -13.17
C ARG A 76 14.25 -15.81 -12.69
N GLN A 77 15.20 -15.52 -13.57
CA GLN A 77 16.60 -15.39 -13.18
C GLN A 77 16.82 -14.24 -12.19
N GLN A 78 16.20 -13.08 -12.44
CA GLN A 78 16.29 -11.92 -11.56
C GLN A 78 15.69 -12.20 -10.17
N ILE A 79 14.56 -12.90 -10.11
CA ILE A 79 13.97 -13.37 -8.85
C ILE A 79 14.95 -14.27 -8.10
N GLY A 80 15.57 -15.24 -8.78
CA GLY A 80 16.55 -16.13 -8.16
C GLY A 80 17.76 -15.39 -7.58
N ILE A 81 18.28 -14.39 -8.31
CA ILE A 81 19.39 -13.55 -7.83
C ILE A 81 18.99 -12.77 -6.58
N LEU A 82 17.80 -12.15 -6.59
CA LEU A 82 17.30 -11.37 -5.44
C LEU A 82 17.04 -12.25 -4.22
N GLN A 83 16.47 -13.44 -4.42
CA GLN A 83 16.24 -14.40 -3.34
C GLN A 83 17.57 -14.87 -2.73
N ASN A 84 18.57 -15.18 -3.56
CA ASN A 84 19.91 -15.54 -3.06
C ASN A 84 20.56 -14.40 -2.29
N ALA A 85 20.50 -13.18 -2.81
CA ALA A 85 21.03 -12.01 -2.11
C ALA A 85 20.34 -11.80 -0.74
N ASN A 86 19.03 -12.04 -0.66
CA ASN A 86 18.30 -11.94 0.60
C ASN A 86 18.70 -13.03 1.60
N ARG A 87 18.85 -14.28 1.13
CA ARG A 87 19.38 -15.39 1.95
C ARG A 87 20.75 -15.06 2.54
N HIS A 88 21.66 -14.54 1.74
CA HIS A 88 22.97 -14.11 2.23
C HIS A 88 22.86 -13.00 3.29
N LEU A 89 22.00 -11.99 3.08
CA LEU A 89 21.75 -10.95 4.08
C LEU A 89 21.19 -11.49 5.40
N MET A 90 20.46 -12.60 5.34
CA MET A 90 19.92 -13.32 6.50
C MET A 90 20.93 -14.30 7.13
N GLY A 91 22.15 -14.40 6.59
CA GLY A 91 23.18 -15.30 7.10
C GLY A 91 23.07 -16.75 6.60
N GLU A 92 22.24 -17.00 5.58
CA GLU A 92 22.08 -18.32 4.97
C GLU A 92 22.97 -18.49 3.73
N ALA A 93 23.23 -19.74 3.31
CA ALA A 93 23.96 -20.11 2.09
C ALA A 93 25.37 -19.49 1.94
N LEU A 94 25.97 -19.06 3.04
CA LEU A 94 27.28 -18.37 3.08
C LEU A 94 28.44 -19.24 2.62
N SER A 95 28.31 -20.58 2.69
CA SER A 95 29.35 -21.53 2.28
C SER A 95 29.72 -21.44 0.80
N THR A 96 28.81 -20.93 -0.04
CA THR A 96 29.06 -20.74 -1.47
C THR A 96 29.70 -19.38 -1.82
N MET A 97 29.86 -18.50 -0.83
CA MET A 97 30.45 -17.18 -1.03
C MET A 97 31.97 -17.21 -0.84
N SER A 98 32.68 -16.44 -1.65
CA SER A 98 34.11 -16.20 -1.43
C SER A 98 34.36 -15.33 -0.20
N VAL A 99 35.57 -15.40 0.35
CA VAL A 99 36.01 -14.55 1.48
C VAL A 99 35.84 -13.06 1.16
N LYS A 100 36.08 -12.66 -0.09
CA LYS A 100 35.92 -11.27 -0.54
C LYS A 100 34.45 -10.84 -0.48
N GLU A 101 33.53 -11.69 -0.94
CA GLU A 101 32.09 -11.41 -0.92
C GLU A 101 31.55 -11.40 0.51
N LEU A 102 32.03 -12.30 1.38
CA LEU A 102 31.67 -12.32 2.80
C LEU A 102 32.10 -11.02 3.51
N LYS A 103 33.32 -10.55 3.27
CA LYS A 103 33.80 -9.27 3.83
C LYS A 103 32.98 -8.07 3.35
N GLN A 104 32.55 -8.08 2.08
CA GLN A 104 31.67 -7.04 1.55
C GLN A 104 30.28 -7.08 2.18
N LEU A 105 29.72 -8.28 2.37
CA LEU A 105 28.44 -8.52 3.03
C LEU A 105 28.48 -8.02 4.48
N GLU A 106 29.51 -8.41 5.24
CA GLU A 106 29.75 -7.96 6.62
C GLU A 106 29.80 -6.43 6.71
N THR A 107 30.65 -5.79 5.89
CA THR A 107 30.77 -4.31 5.85
C THR A 107 29.42 -3.64 5.54
N ARG A 108 28.61 -4.24 4.67
CA ARG A 108 27.28 -3.72 4.32
C ARG A 108 26.31 -3.85 5.49
N LEU A 109 26.30 -5.00 6.18
CA LEU A 109 25.45 -5.25 7.35
C LEU A 109 25.83 -4.35 8.52
N GLU A 110 27.12 -4.19 8.82
CA GLU A 110 27.61 -3.29 9.87
C GLU A 110 27.14 -1.85 9.65
N LYS A 111 27.29 -1.33 8.43
CA LYS A 111 26.82 0.02 8.07
C LYS A 111 25.31 0.14 8.21
N ALA A 112 24.55 -0.87 7.79
CA ALA A 112 23.09 -0.86 7.89
C ALA A 112 22.64 -0.87 9.36
N ILE A 113 23.21 -1.75 10.18
CA ILE A 113 22.90 -1.85 11.62
C ILE A 113 23.25 -0.55 12.34
N SER A 114 24.41 0.04 12.04
CA SER A 114 24.82 1.34 12.60
C SER A 114 23.80 2.44 12.30
N ARG A 115 23.34 2.53 11.05
CA ARG A 115 22.30 3.50 10.64
C ARG A 115 20.97 3.25 11.37
N ILE A 116 20.53 1.99 11.44
CA ILE A 116 19.29 1.63 12.14
C ILE A 116 19.37 2.01 13.61
N ARG A 117 20.49 1.70 14.28
CA ARG A 117 20.71 2.03 15.70
C ARG A 117 20.71 3.54 15.91
N SER A 118 21.41 4.30 15.06
CA SER A 118 21.42 5.76 15.12
C SER A 118 20.01 6.34 15.00
N LYS A 119 19.21 5.86 14.02
CA LYS A 119 17.83 6.33 13.85
C LYS A 119 16.92 5.94 15.01
N LYS A 120 17.05 4.72 15.53
CA LYS A 120 16.30 4.29 16.73
C LYS A 120 16.62 5.17 17.93
N ASN A 121 17.89 5.50 18.15
CA ASN A 121 18.30 6.38 19.24
C ASN A 121 17.71 7.80 19.05
N GLU A 122 17.79 8.36 17.84
CA GLU A 122 17.20 9.67 17.52
C GLU A 122 15.70 9.71 17.85
N LEU A 123 14.95 8.68 17.43
CA LEU A 123 13.52 8.59 17.72
C LEU A 123 13.23 8.42 19.22
N LEU A 124 14.04 7.62 19.92
CA LEU A 124 13.90 7.42 21.36
C LEU A 124 14.14 8.72 22.13
N PHE A 125 15.14 9.51 21.75
CA PHE A 125 15.39 10.81 22.37
C PHE A 125 14.23 11.78 22.13
N ALA A 126 13.71 11.84 20.90
CA ALA A 126 12.55 12.67 20.59
C ALA A 126 11.31 12.27 21.44
N GLU A 127 11.09 10.97 21.65
CA GLU A 127 9.99 10.47 22.49
C GLU A 127 10.19 10.84 23.97
N ILE A 128 11.41 10.73 24.50
CA ILE A 128 11.73 11.14 25.87
C ILE A 128 11.47 12.64 26.06
N GLU A 129 11.94 13.48 25.14
CA GLU A 129 11.72 14.93 25.20
C GLU A 129 10.24 15.28 25.16
N TYR A 130 9.47 14.61 24.28
CA TYR A 130 8.03 14.79 24.21
C TYR A 130 7.34 14.42 25.53
N MET A 131 7.69 13.27 26.12
CA MET A 131 7.09 12.80 27.36
C MET A 131 7.44 13.70 28.55
N GLN A 132 8.68 14.19 28.64
CA GLN A 132 9.09 15.15 29.67
C GLN A 132 8.33 16.48 29.56
N LYS A 133 8.16 17.01 28.35
CA LYS A 133 7.35 18.22 28.15
C LYS A 133 5.90 18.00 28.59
N ARG A 134 5.32 16.86 28.21
CA ARG A 134 3.95 16.50 28.59
C ARG A 134 3.78 16.35 30.09
N GLU A 135 4.77 15.78 30.78
CA GLU A 135 4.79 15.70 32.24
C GLU A 135 4.73 17.09 32.88
N ILE A 136 5.57 18.02 32.42
CA ILE A 136 5.59 19.40 32.92
C ILE A 136 4.23 20.09 32.71
N ASP A 137 3.65 19.98 31.51
CA ASP A 137 2.35 20.59 31.20
C ASP A 137 1.22 20.04 32.10
N LEU A 138 1.24 18.74 32.37
CA LEU A 138 0.28 18.08 33.27
C LEU A 138 0.51 18.47 34.74
N GLN A 139 1.77 18.59 35.18
CA GLN A 139 2.10 19.07 36.53
C GLN A 139 1.62 20.50 36.74
N ASN A 140 1.86 21.39 35.77
CA ASN A 140 1.39 22.77 35.81
C ASN A 140 -0.14 22.85 35.87
N SER A 141 -0.84 22.08 35.04
CA SER A 141 -2.30 22.02 35.04
C SER A 141 -2.85 21.50 36.38
N ASN A 142 -2.23 20.46 36.94
CA ASN A 142 -2.61 19.93 38.26
C ASN A 142 -2.39 20.95 39.37
N MET A 143 -1.27 21.67 39.35
CA MET A 143 -0.98 22.72 40.34
C MET A 143 -2.02 23.84 40.27
N TYR A 144 -2.36 24.30 39.07
CA TYR A 144 -3.40 25.30 38.86
C TYR A 144 -4.77 24.84 39.40
N LEU A 145 -5.18 23.62 39.08
CA LEU A 145 -6.46 23.07 39.56
C LEU A 145 -6.49 22.95 41.08
N ARG A 146 -5.41 22.49 41.72
CA ARG A 146 -5.30 22.43 43.19
C ARG A 146 -5.41 23.81 43.83
N ALA A 147 -4.77 24.83 43.24
CA ALA A 147 -4.90 26.20 43.72
C ALA A 147 -6.34 26.71 43.62
N LYS A 148 -7.02 26.43 42.49
CA LYS A 148 -8.44 26.79 42.30
C LYS A 148 -9.40 26.08 43.24
N ILE A 149 -9.16 24.81 43.54
CA ILE A 149 -9.94 24.06 44.54
C ILE A 149 -9.79 24.74 45.92
N SER A 150 -8.55 25.02 46.34
CA SER A 150 -8.30 25.67 47.63
C SER A 150 -8.93 27.07 47.73
N GLU A 151 -8.89 27.87 46.65
CA GLU A 151 -9.56 29.16 46.59
C GLU A 151 -11.08 29.03 46.76
N ASN A 152 -11.69 28.07 46.07
CA ASN A 152 -13.14 27.82 46.13
C ASN A 152 -13.58 27.30 47.52
N GLU A 153 -12.80 26.40 48.13
CA GLU A 153 -13.05 25.92 49.49
C GLU A 153 -13.02 27.06 50.51
N ARG A 154 -12.06 27.99 50.38
CA ARG A 154 -11.99 29.19 51.23
C ARG A 154 -13.16 30.14 51.01
N ALA A 155 -13.59 30.32 49.76
CA ALA A 155 -14.78 31.13 49.45
C ALA A 155 -16.07 30.52 50.04
N GLN A 156 -16.23 29.20 49.97
CA GLN A 156 -17.35 28.49 50.60
C GLN A 156 -17.33 28.60 52.11
N GLN A 157 -16.16 28.48 52.74
CA GLN A 157 -16.02 28.69 54.19
C GLN A 157 -16.41 30.13 54.59
N ASN A 158 -15.95 31.16 53.87
CA ASN A 158 -16.32 32.55 54.15
C ASN A 158 -17.83 32.83 53.98
N MET A 159 -18.50 32.18 53.01
CA MET A 159 -19.96 32.31 52.84
C MET A 159 -20.77 31.66 53.98
N ASN A 160 -20.19 30.73 54.73
CA ASN A 160 -20.82 30.10 55.90
C ASN A 160 -20.66 30.91 57.21
N VAL A 161 -19.93 32.04 57.22
CA VAL A 161 -19.69 32.87 58.44
C VAL A 161 -20.52 34.17 58.45
N LEU A 162 -21.34 34.44 57.43
CA LEU A 162 -22.37 35.48 57.52
C LEU A 162 -23.52 34.99 58.42
N PRO A 163 -23.97 35.76 59.43
CA PRO A 163 -25.00 35.29 60.35
C PRO A 163 -26.28 35.06 59.57
N ALA A 164 -26.79 33.82 59.64
CA ALA A 164 -28.12 33.49 59.20
C ALA A 164 -29.11 34.30 60.03
N HIS A 165 -29.69 35.36 59.45
CA HIS A 165 -31.01 35.78 59.85
C HIS A 165 -31.97 34.69 59.39
N GLU A 166 -32.63 34.08 60.39
CA GLU A 166 -33.65 33.06 60.28
C GLU A 166 -34.58 33.31 59.09
N TYR A 167 -34.52 32.51 58.03
CA TYR A 167 -35.68 32.11 57.25
C TYR A 167 -35.41 30.75 56.59
N GLU A 168 -36.22 29.78 57.02
CA GLU A 168 -36.60 28.49 56.44
C GLU A 168 -35.59 27.60 55.69
N VAL A 169 -35.54 26.36 56.20
CA VAL A 169 -34.85 25.19 55.65
C VAL A 169 -35.15 24.97 54.17
N MET A 170 -34.11 24.97 53.31
CA MET A 170 -34.12 24.31 52.00
C MET A 170 -33.22 23.07 52.03
N PRO A 171 -33.58 21.97 51.35
CA PRO A 171 -32.89 20.70 51.49
C PRO A 171 -31.51 20.72 50.83
N ALA A 172 -30.61 19.91 51.38
CA ALA A 172 -29.24 19.74 50.88
C ALA A 172 -29.23 19.30 49.41
N PHE A 173 -28.59 20.07 48.56
CA PHE A 173 -28.25 19.67 47.20
C PHE A 173 -27.11 18.64 47.25
N ASP A 174 -27.41 17.39 46.88
CA ASP A 174 -26.42 16.32 46.76
C ASP A 174 -25.64 16.52 45.44
N SER A 175 -24.42 17.05 45.53
CA SER A 175 -23.52 17.27 44.39
C SER A 175 -22.99 15.95 43.76
N ARG A 176 -23.44 14.78 44.24
CA ARG A 176 -23.02 13.47 43.70
C ARG A 176 -23.51 13.16 42.29
N ASN A 177 -24.35 14.00 41.69
CA ASN A 177 -24.94 13.72 40.36
C ASN A 177 -24.32 14.49 39.17
N PHE A 178 -23.22 15.24 39.34
CA PHE A 178 -22.64 16.01 38.21
C PHE A 178 -21.53 15.33 37.41
N LEU A 179 -21.28 14.03 37.65
CA LEU A 179 -20.45 13.23 36.76
C LEU A 179 -21.26 12.06 36.20
N HIS A 180 -22.21 12.37 35.33
CA HIS A 180 -22.60 11.39 34.31
C HIS A 180 -21.44 11.29 33.33
N VAL A 181 -20.51 10.37 33.62
CA VAL A 181 -19.48 9.90 32.71
C VAL A 181 -20.18 9.28 31.50
N ASN A 182 -20.37 10.06 30.44
CA ASN A 182 -20.44 9.52 29.09
C ASN A 182 -19.02 9.49 28.55
N LEU A 183 -18.26 8.45 28.91
CA LEU A 183 -17.03 8.11 28.20
C LEU A 183 -16.76 6.61 28.30
N LEU A 184 -17.60 5.81 27.65
CA LEU A 184 -17.26 4.44 27.26
C LEU A 184 -18.02 4.09 25.98
N GLU A 185 -17.53 4.63 24.86
CA GLU A 185 -17.70 4.01 23.56
C GLU A 185 -16.29 3.66 23.04
N PRO A 186 -15.90 2.37 23.00
CA PRO A 186 -14.65 1.97 22.38
C PRO A 186 -14.91 1.65 20.90
N HIS A 187 -14.72 2.64 20.04
CA HIS A 187 -14.57 2.41 18.61
C HIS A 187 -13.26 3.04 18.12
N HIS A 188 -12.22 2.23 17.99
CA HIS A 188 -11.68 1.82 16.69
C HIS A 188 -10.38 1.03 16.86
N GLY A 189 -10.30 -0.05 16.09
CA GLY A 189 -9.25 -1.05 16.18
C GLY A 189 -7.92 -0.54 15.67
N TYR A 190 -6.88 -0.96 16.36
CA TYR A 190 -5.58 -1.16 15.76
C TYR A 190 -5.26 -2.64 15.80
N SER A 191 -5.45 -3.31 14.67
CA SER A 191 -4.73 -4.52 14.35
C SER A 191 -3.25 -4.16 14.25
N ASN A 192 -2.42 -4.70 15.13
CA ASN A 192 -1.04 -5.05 14.83
C ASN A 192 -0.56 -6.02 15.90
N HIS A 193 -0.82 -7.30 15.63
CA HIS A 193 -0.15 -8.39 16.30
C HIS A 193 1.15 -8.65 15.53
N GLU A 194 2.19 -7.85 15.79
CA GLU A 194 3.56 -8.26 15.45
C GLU A 194 3.99 -9.32 16.46
N GLN A 195 3.88 -10.58 16.06
CA GLN A 195 4.58 -11.69 16.69
C GLN A 195 6.09 -11.43 16.57
N THR A 196 6.70 -10.88 17.63
CA THR A 196 8.16 -10.97 17.79
C THR A 196 8.45 -12.19 18.65
N ALA A 197 8.40 -13.37 18.03
CA ALA A 197 8.92 -14.58 18.66
C ALA A 197 10.44 -14.59 18.55
N LEU A 198 11.13 -14.08 19.57
CA LEU A 198 12.52 -14.42 19.84
C LEU A 198 12.53 -15.77 20.56
N HIS A 199 12.68 -16.86 19.82
CA HIS A 199 13.15 -18.13 20.40
C HIS A 199 14.67 -18.16 20.28
N LEU A 200 15.34 -18.00 21.42
CA LEU A 200 16.71 -18.48 21.63
C LEU A 200 16.59 -19.93 22.14
N GLY A 201 17.15 -20.86 21.37
CA GLY A 201 17.21 -22.28 21.66
C GLY A 201 17.69 -23.04 20.43
#